data_AF-A0A352JFA3-F1
#
_entry.id   AF-A0A352JFA3-F1
#
_cell.length_a   1.000
_cell.length_b   1.000
_cell.length_c   1.000
_cell.angle_alpha   90.00
_cell.angle_beta   90.00
_cell.angle_gamma   90.00
#
_symmetry.space_group_name_H-M   'P 1'
#
loop_
_entity.id
_entity.type
_entity.pdbx_description
1 polymer ?
#
loop_
_entity_poly.entity_id
_entity_poly.type
_entity_poly.pdbx_seq_one_letter_code
_entity_poly.pdbx_strand_id
1 'polypeptide(L)'
;MCLRLAITSQRDRFILATKAVGKVVNAPWDQGASRKHLFDAIDHSLRRLQTDYVDLYQLHSDDTNTPLDETIESLDAIVKSGKVRYIGVSNFLACRLSRALGKADKRRLTRFISVQPRYNLLFRQIERELLPLAQEEGLAVIPYNPLAGGLLT
;
A
#
# COMPACT_ATOMS: atom_id res chain seq x y z
N MET A 1 15.24 14.89 -7.61
CA MET A 1 15.70 16.06 -6.85
C MET A 1 14.57 17.05 -6.54
N CYS A 2 13.61 17.30 -7.46
CA CYS A 2 12.50 18.25 -7.23
C CYS A 2 11.49 17.86 -6.12
N LEU A 3 11.11 16.58 -5.96
CA LEU A 3 10.09 16.22 -4.96
C LEU A 3 10.55 16.44 -3.49
N ARG A 4 11.86 16.35 -3.23
CA ARG A 4 12.43 16.38 -1.86
C ARG A 4 12.29 17.74 -1.18
N LEU A 5 12.71 18.82 -1.85
CA LEU A 5 12.76 20.17 -1.25
C LEU A 5 11.35 20.75 -1.00
N ALA A 6 10.38 20.37 -1.84
CA ALA A 6 9.01 20.84 -1.70
C ALA A 6 8.28 20.20 -0.50
N ILE A 7 8.56 18.93 -0.20
CA ILE A 7 7.87 18.19 0.88
C ILE A 7 8.39 18.60 2.27
N THR A 8 9.71 18.79 2.43
CA THR A 8 10.30 19.01 3.77
C THR A 8 9.90 20.33 4.41
N SER A 9 9.71 21.39 3.62
CA SER A 9 9.37 22.73 4.12
C SER A 9 7.88 22.91 4.46
N GLN A 10 7.01 22.04 3.95
CA GLN A 10 5.54 22.15 4.07
C GLN A 10 4.89 20.76 4.20
N ARG A 11 5.47 19.89 5.04
CA ARG A 11 5.11 18.47 5.12
C ARG A 11 3.62 18.23 5.37
N ASP A 12 3.02 19.08 6.18
CA ASP A 12 1.61 19.11 6.57
C ASP A 12 0.64 19.44 5.42
N ARG A 13 1.12 20.01 4.32
CA ARG A 13 0.28 20.36 3.15
C ARG A 13 0.15 19.25 2.11
N PHE A 14 0.85 18.13 2.29
CA PHE A 14 0.88 17.03 1.32
C PHE A 14 0.41 15.73 1.96
N ILE A 15 -0.40 14.98 1.20
CA ILE A 15 -0.64 13.56 1.47
C ILE A 15 0.43 12.76 0.72
N LEU A 16 1.37 12.21 1.48
CA LEU A 16 2.49 11.44 0.94
C LEU A 16 2.20 9.95 1.01
N ALA A 17 2.15 9.31 -0.16
CA ALA A 17 1.99 7.87 -0.28
C ALA A 17 3.27 7.19 -0.78
N THR A 18 3.63 6.05 -0.18
CA THR A 18 4.72 5.18 -0.68
C THR A 18 4.33 3.71 -0.56
N LYS A 19 5.18 2.82 -1.08
CA LYS A 19 4.91 1.39 -1.16
C LYS A 19 6.12 0.54 -0.78
N ALA A 20 5.87 -0.70 -0.38
CA ALA A 20 6.89 -1.76 -0.23
C ALA A 20 6.47 -3.03 -0.99
N VAL A 21 7.18 -4.14 -0.79
CA VAL A 21 7.06 -5.46 -1.48
C VAL A 21 7.96 -5.61 -2.71
N GLY A 22 8.09 -4.55 -3.53
CA GLY A 22 8.98 -4.59 -4.69
C GLY A 22 10.45 -4.82 -4.30
N LYS A 23 11.21 -5.52 -5.15
CA LYS A 23 12.64 -5.77 -4.93
C LYS A 23 13.42 -4.46 -4.89
N VAL A 24 14.11 -4.20 -3.77
CA VAL A 24 14.83 -2.94 -3.54
C VAL A 24 16.34 -3.07 -3.79
N VAL A 25 16.96 -4.17 -3.36
CA VAL A 25 18.41 -4.38 -3.46
C VAL A 25 18.69 -5.70 -4.17
N ASN A 26 19.36 -6.65 -3.54
CA ASN A 26 19.83 -7.88 -4.20
C ASN A 26 19.65 -9.13 -3.34
N ALA A 27 19.51 -9.02 -2.02
CA ALA A 27 19.35 -10.20 -1.18
C ALA A 27 17.93 -10.79 -1.32
N PRO A 28 17.76 -12.10 -1.08
CA PRO A 28 16.45 -12.76 -1.17
C PRO A 28 15.36 -12.14 -0.27
N TRP A 29 15.75 -11.52 0.86
CA TRP A 29 14.86 -10.87 1.82
C TRP A 29 14.63 -9.38 1.56
N ASP A 30 15.17 -8.81 0.48
CA ASP A 30 14.98 -7.40 0.10
C ASP A 30 13.72 -7.19 -0.77
N GLN A 31 12.72 -8.06 -0.60
CA GLN A 31 11.42 -8.04 -1.27
C GLN A 31 10.36 -8.74 -0.41
N GLY A 32 9.10 -8.68 -0.85
CA GLY A 32 7.99 -9.39 -0.21
C GLY A 32 7.35 -8.61 0.93
N ALA A 33 6.42 -9.24 1.65
CA ALA A 33 5.65 -8.63 2.73
C ALA A 33 6.05 -9.15 4.13
N SER A 34 7.21 -9.79 4.24
CA SER A 34 7.75 -10.24 5.54
C SER A 34 7.94 -9.07 6.50
N ARG A 35 7.84 -9.35 7.80
CA ARG A 35 8.06 -8.37 8.86
C ARG A 35 9.38 -7.65 8.68
N LYS A 36 10.47 -8.40 8.49
CA LYS A 36 11.81 -7.83 8.29
C LYS A 36 11.81 -6.82 7.15
N HIS A 37 11.33 -7.22 5.97
CA HIS A 37 11.35 -6.37 4.80
C HIS A 37 10.48 -5.12 4.97
N LEU A 38 9.27 -5.25 5.53
CA LEU A 38 8.36 -4.11 5.71
C LEU A 38 8.92 -3.04 6.64
N PHE A 39 9.57 -3.43 7.74
CA PHE A 39 10.23 -2.52 8.67
C PHE A 39 11.45 -1.84 8.03
N ASP A 40 12.31 -2.61 7.36
CA ASP A 40 13.47 -2.05 6.66
C ASP A 40 13.03 -1.08 5.53
N ALA A 41 11.99 -1.45 4.76
CA ALA A 41 11.50 -0.68 3.63
C ALA A 41 10.86 0.66 4.03
N ILE A 42 10.12 0.72 5.15
CA ILE A 42 9.58 1.99 5.63
C ILE A 42 10.70 2.92 6.11
N ASP A 43 11.69 2.41 6.84
CA ASP A 43 12.83 3.20 7.32
C ASP A 43 13.69 3.72 6.16
N HIS A 44 13.85 2.92 5.12
CA HIS A 44 14.52 3.34 3.89
C HIS A 44 13.72 4.43 3.16
N SER A 45 12.39 4.29 3.12
CA SER A 45 11.51 5.27 2.48
C SER A 45 11.54 6.61 3.21
N LEU A 46 11.37 6.62 4.53
CA LEU A 46 11.40 7.83 5.36
C LEU A 46 12.74 8.56 5.24
N ARG A 47 13.87 7.83 5.29
CA ARG A 47 15.21 8.40 5.04
C ARG A 47 15.32 9.04 3.66
N ARG A 48 14.80 8.40 2.61
CA ARG A 48 14.85 8.96 1.25
C ARG A 48 13.93 10.16 1.06
N LEU A 49 12.79 10.17 1.74
CA LEU A 49 11.79 11.23 1.69
C LEU A 49 12.08 12.38 2.66
N GLN A 50 13.02 12.19 3.59
CA GLN A 50 13.44 13.16 4.61
C GLN A 50 12.25 13.63 5.47
N THR A 51 11.45 12.68 5.93
CA THR A 51 10.31 12.92 6.82
C THR A 51 10.16 11.77 7.79
N ASP A 52 9.50 12.00 8.92
CA ASP A 52 9.31 11.00 9.97
C ASP A 52 8.09 10.11 9.74
N TYR A 53 7.21 10.49 8.81
CA TYR A 53 6.01 9.72 8.49
C TYR A 53 5.54 9.85 7.04
N VAL A 54 4.82 8.83 6.57
CA VAL A 54 3.98 8.89 5.37
C VAL A 54 2.51 8.79 5.75
N ASP A 55 1.65 9.41 4.95
CA ASP A 55 0.21 9.39 5.17
C ASP A 55 -0.37 8.04 4.78
N LEU A 56 0.07 7.48 3.66
CA LEU A 56 -0.43 6.20 3.15
C LEU A 56 0.73 5.26 2.77
N TYR A 57 0.79 4.10 3.41
CA TYR A 57 1.73 3.04 3.07
C TYR A 57 1.00 1.85 2.46
N GLN A 58 1.38 1.47 1.23
CA GLN A 58 0.68 0.41 0.50
C GLN A 58 1.56 -0.82 0.25
N LEU A 59 0.99 -2.01 0.38
CA LEU A 59 1.59 -3.22 -0.18
C LEU A 59 1.48 -3.14 -1.71
N HIS A 60 2.59 -3.18 -2.44
CA HIS A 60 2.59 -2.99 -3.90
C HIS A 60 1.96 -4.17 -4.67
N SER A 61 2.02 -5.36 -4.09
CA SER A 61 1.41 -6.59 -4.59
C SER A 61 1.16 -7.55 -3.42
N ASP A 62 0.31 -8.55 -3.62
CA ASP A 62 0.18 -9.65 -2.66
C ASP A 62 1.46 -10.49 -2.66
N ASP A 63 1.95 -10.82 -1.46
CA ASP A 63 3.02 -11.79 -1.26
C ASP A 63 2.41 -13.05 -0.65
N THR A 64 2.34 -14.11 -1.44
CA THR A 64 1.76 -15.39 -1.03
C THR A 64 2.73 -16.26 -0.25
N ASN A 65 4.01 -15.90 -0.20
CA ASN A 65 5.04 -16.65 0.53
C ASN A 65 5.12 -16.23 2.01
N THR A 66 4.74 -14.99 2.30
CA THR A 66 4.63 -14.51 3.69
C THR A 66 3.25 -14.85 4.26
N PRO A 67 3.16 -15.43 5.47
CA PRO A 67 1.88 -15.61 6.15
C PRO A 67 1.13 -14.28 6.27
N LEU A 68 -0.11 -14.24 5.79
CA LEU A 68 -0.91 -12.99 5.80
C LEU A 68 -1.03 -12.37 7.20
N ASP A 69 -1.05 -13.19 8.25
CA ASP A 69 -1.11 -12.72 9.64
C ASP A 69 0.17 -11.96 10.04
N GLU A 70 1.35 -12.43 9.63
CA GLU A 70 2.61 -11.72 9.85
C GLU A 70 2.59 -10.36 9.15
N THR A 71 2.12 -10.31 7.91
CA THR A 71 2.03 -9.08 7.12
C THR A 71 1.14 -8.03 7.80
N ILE A 72 -0.09 -8.40 8.19
CA ILE A 72 -1.04 -7.45 8.79
C ILE A 72 -0.60 -6.99 10.19
N GLU A 73 -0.01 -7.87 11.00
CA GLU A 73 0.53 -7.53 12.32
C GLU A 73 1.75 -6.62 12.21
N SER A 74 2.56 -6.79 11.15
CA SER A 74 3.70 -5.92 10.87
C SER A 74 3.26 -4.52 10.44
N LEU A 75 2.25 -4.43 9.56
CA LEU A 75 1.68 -3.14 9.16
C LEU A 75 1.04 -2.41 10.35
N ASP A 76 0.31 -3.12 11.21
CA ASP A 76 -0.26 -2.56 12.43
C ASP A 76 0.82 -2.00 13.36
N ALA A 77 1.90 -2.74 13.58
CA ALA A 77 3.02 -2.27 14.39
C ALA A 77 3.70 -1.03 13.78
N ILE A 78 3.83 -0.97 12.45
CA ILE A 78 4.38 0.20 11.76
C ILE A 78 3.46 1.42 11.94
N VAL A 79 2.14 1.26 11.87
CA VAL A 79 1.18 2.34 12.13
C VAL A 79 1.29 2.82 13.57
N LYS A 80 1.28 1.89 14.55
CA LYS A 80 1.44 2.20 15.97
C LYS A 80 2.76 2.91 16.30
N SER A 81 3.81 2.68 15.52
CA SER A 81 5.09 3.39 15.67
C SER A 81 5.05 4.86 15.24
N GLY A 82 3.97 5.32 14.59
CA GLY A 82 3.84 6.69 14.10
C GLY A 82 4.55 6.96 12.76
N LYS A 83 5.21 5.96 12.17
CA LYS A 83 5.86 6.06 10.84
C LYS A 83 4.87 6.12 9.68
N VAL A 84 3.65 5.64 9.89
CA VAL A 84 2.58 5.57 8.89
C VAL A 84 1.26 6.00 9.54
N ARG A 85 0.44 6.79 8.83
CA ARG A 85 -0.92 7.15 9.30
C ARG A 85 -1.95 6.12 8.87
N TYR A 86 -1.91 5.70 7.62
CA TYR A 86 -2.87 4.78 7.03
C TYR A 86 -2.19 3.72 6.15
N ILE A 87 -2.85 2.57 6.01
CA ILE A 87 -2.37 1.47 5.18
C ILE A 87 -3.36 1.11 4.07
N GLY A 88 -2.82 0.63 2.96
CA GLY A 88 -3.60 0.17 1.82
C GLY A 88 -2.89 -0.96 1.07
N VAL A 89 -3.49 -1.38 -0.03
CA VAL A 89 -2.93 -2.42 -0.90
C VAL A 89 -3.01 -2.01 -2.36
N SER A 90 -2.19 -2.64 -3.20
CA SER A 90 -2.16 -2.46 -4.64
C SER A 90 -2.13 -3.83 -5.28
N ASN A 91 -2.84 -4.00 -6.40
CA ASN A 91 -2.84 -5.27 -7.16
C ASN A 91 -3.28 -6.51 -6.36
N PHE A 92 -4.22 -6.35 -5.43
CA PHE A 92 -4.83 -7.46 -4.71
C PHE A 92 -6.09 -7.97 -5.43
N LEU A 93 -6.31 -9.28 -5.38
CA LEU A 93 -7.62 -9.86 -5.71
C LEU A 93 -8.65 -9.51 -4.62
N ALA A 94 -9.93 -9.36 -5.00
CA ALA A 94 -11.00 -9.03 -4.08
C ALA A 94 -11.09 -10.05 -2.93
N CYS A 95 -11.04 -11.35 -3.24
CA CYS A 95 -11.08 -12.42 -2.23
C CYS A 95 -9.89 -12.35 -1.24
N ARG A 96 -8.70 -11.95 -1.73
CA ARG A 96 -7.51 -11.80 -0.89
C ARG A 96 -7.62 -10.59 0.03
N LEU A 97 -8.12 -9.47 -0.49
CA LEU A 97 -8.35 -8.26 0.29
C LEU A 97 -9.44 -8.48 1.35
N SER A 98 -10.57 -9.09 1.00
CA SER A 98 -11.63 -9.45 1.95
C SER A 98 -11.09 -10.31 3.10
N ARG A 99 -10.25 -11.32 2.80
CA ARG A 99 -9.57 -12.12 3.85
C ARG A 99 -8.65 -11.29 4.74
N ALA A 100 -7.94 -10.32 4.17
CA ALA A 100 -7.06 -9.43 4.93
C ALA A 100 -7.85 -8.50 5.86
N LEU A 101 -8.95 -7.93 5.37
CA LEU A 101 -9.89 -7.11 6.16
C LEU A 101 -10.47 -7.91 7.33
N GLY A 102 -11.07 -9.07 7.06
CA GLY A 102 -11.68 -9.90 8.11
C GLY A 102 -10.66 -10.37 9.16
N LYS A 103 -9.40 -10.62 8.77
CA LYS A 103 -8.32 -10.94 9.71
C LYS A 103 -7.91 -9.73 10.56
N ALA A 104 -7.84 -8.54 9.98
CA ALA A 104 -7.55 -7.31 10.71
C ALA A 104 -8.66 -6.99 11.73
N ASP A 105 -9.92 -7.06 11.31
CA ASP A 105 -11.08 -6.82 12.18
C ASP A 105 -11.13 -7.82 13.35
N LYS A 106 -11.01 -9.12 13.05
CA LYS A 106 -11.04 -10.19 14.06
C LYS A 106 -9.99 -9.99 15.15
N ARG A 107 -8.81 -9.48 14.77
CA ARG A 107 -7.68 -9.25 15.68
C ARG A 107 -7.62 -7.82 16.24
N ARG A 108 -8.56 -6.95 15.86
CA ARG A 108 -8.57 -5.51 16.22
C ARG A 108 -7.25 -4.81 15.84
N LEU A 109 -6.73 -5.15 14.66
CA LEU A 109 -5.56 -4.52 14.06
C LEU A 109 -5.99 -3.33 13.19
N THR A 110 -5.01 -2.52 12.81
CA THR A 110 -5.23 -1.44 11.83
C THR A 110 -5.82 -2.00 10.54
N ARG A 111 -6.95 -1.43 10.11
CA ARG A 111 -7.68 -1.83 8.91
C ARG A 111 -7.12 -1.14 7.67
N PHE A 112 -7.16 -1.82 6.52
CA PHE A 112 -6.83 -1.22 5.22
C PHE A 112 -7.91 -0.22 4.81
N ILE A 113 -7.51 0.96 4.33
CA ILE A 113 -8.44 2.03 3.94
C ILE A 113 -8.49 2.27 2.43
N SER A 114 -7.56 1.70 1.67
CA SER A 114 -7.47 1.96 0.24
C SER A 114 -6.98 0.76 -0.57
N VAL A 115 -7.40 0.72 -1.83
CA VAL A 115 -6.86 -0.17 -2.86
C VAL A 115 -6.42 0.63 -4.10
N GLN A 116 -5.24 0.32 -4.63
CA GLN A 116 -4.70 0.89 -5.86
C GLN A 116 -4.67 -0.15 -6.99
N PRO A 117 -5.73 -0.27 -7.80
CA PRO A 117 -5.77 -1.19 -8.94
C PRO A 117 -5.36 -0.52 -10.26
N ARG A 118 -4.99 -1.34 -11.25
CA ARG A 118 -4.98 -0.90 -12.66
C ARG A 118 -6.43 -0.72 -13.11
N TYR A 119 -6.74 0.42 -13.71
CA TYR A 119 -8.08 0.65 -14.27
C TYR A 119 -8.07 1.67 -15.41
N ASN A 120 -8.65 1.29 -16.54
CA ASN A 120 -8.86 2.15 -17.71
C ASN A 120 -9.89 1.51 -18.65
N LEU A 121 -10.27 2.19 -19.74
CA LEU A 121 -11.27 1.71 -20.69
C LEU A 121 -10.95 0.32 -21.30
N LEU A 122 -9.67 -0.04 -21.38
CA LEU A 122 -9.21 -1.33 -21.90
C LEU A 122 -9.05 -2.41 -20.81
N PHE A 123 -8.96 -2.00 -19.54
CA PHE A 123 -8.71 -2.88 -18.40
C PHE A 123 -9.75 -2.63 -17.30
N ARG A 124 -10.87 -3.34 -17.40
CA ARG A 124 -12.08 -3.16 -16.56
C ARG A 124 -12.38 -4.34 -15.61
N GLN A 125 -11.43 -5.27 -15.44
CA GLN A 125 -11.64 -6.51 -14.68
C GLN A 125 -12.08 -6.27 -13.23
N ILE A 126 -11.61 -5.18 -12.62
CA ILE A 126 -11.90 -4.84 -11.22
C ILE A 126 -13.36 -4.51 -10.93
N GLU A 127 -14.15 -4.18 -11.96
CA GLU A 127 -15.57 -3.82 -11.80
C GLU A 127 -16.43 -4.98 -11.30
N ARG A 128 -16.00 -6.22 -11.54
CA ARG A 128 -16.78 -7.42 -11.20
C ARG A 128 -16.84 -7.69 -9.70
N GLU A 129 -15.72 -7.50 -9.01
CA GLU A 129 -15.58 -7.93 -7.61
C GLU A 129 -14.89 -6.89 -6.73
N LEU A 130 -13.82 -6.26 -7.21
CA LEU A 130 -13.02 -5.36 -6.39
C LEU A 130 -13.71 -4.02 -6.13
N LEU A 131 -14.40 -3.44 -7.13
CA LEU A 131 -15.16 -2.21 -6.93
C LEU A 131 -16.38 -2.42 -6.00
N PRO A 132 -17.21 -3.48 -6.18
CA PRO A 132 -18.26 -3.79 -5.21
C PRO A 132 -17.72 -3.99 -3.79
N LEU A 133 -16.64 -4.76 -3.63
CA LEU A 133 -16.00 -4.96 -2.32
C LEU A 133 -15.52 -3.62 -1.73
N ALA A 134 -14.88 -2.76 -2.53
CA ALA A 134 -14.40 -1.48 -2.07
C ALA A 134 -15.55 -0.57 -1.60
N GLN A 135 -16.68 -0.58 -2.31
CA GLN A 135 -17.87 0.16 -1.92
C GLN A 135 -18.48 -0.37 -0.62
N GLU A 136 -18.61 -1.70 -0.48
CA GLU A 136 -19.18 -2.35 0.72
C GLU A 136 -18.31 -2.12 1.96
N GLU A 137 -16.99 -2.25 1.82
CA GLU A 137 -16.04 -2.19 2.93
C GLU A 137 -15.53 -0.78 3.24
N GLY A 138 -16.00 0.23 2.49
CA GLY A 138 -15.64 1.64 2.64
C GLY A 138 -14.20 1.97 2.24
N LEU A 139 -13.64 1.27 1.26
CA LEU A 139 -12.27 1.47 0.77
C LEU A 139 -12.19 2.56 -0.30
N ALA A 140 -11.21 3.45 -0.18
CA ALA A 140 -10.85 4.37 -1.25
C ALA A 140 -10.18 3.63 -2.42
N VAL A 141 -10.61 3.91 -3.65
CA VAL A 141 -10.01 3.34 -4.87
C VAL A 141 -9.13 4.38 -5.55
N ILE A 142 -7.84 4.09 -5.69
CA ILE A 142 -6.83 4.98 -6.29
C ILE A 142 -6.30 4.35 -7.57
N PRO A 143 -7.01 4.46 -8.72
CA PRO A 143 -6.64 3.76 -9.93
C PRO A 143 -5.33 4.29 -10.53
N TYR A 144 -4.52 3.39 -11.11
CA TYR A 144 -3.34 3.76 -11.89
C TYR A 144 -3.49 3.31 -13.36
N ASN A 145 -2.60 3.86 -14.21
CA ASN A 145 -2.61 3.64 -15.67
C ASN A 145 -3.93 4.04 -16.35
N PRO A 146 -4.55 5.19 -16.03
CA PRO A 146 -5.86 5.57 -16.57
C PRO A 146 -5.85 5.78 -18.09
N LEU A 147 -4.73 6.21 -18.67
CA LEU A 147 -4.56 6.44 -20.11
C LEU A 147 -3.99 5.23 -20.88
N ALA A 148 -3.97 4.05 -20.27
CA ALA A 148 -3.43 2.82 -20.86
C ALA A 148 -2.01 2.97 -21.45
N GLY A 149 -1.15 3.78 -20.81
CA GLY A 149 0.20 4.05 -21.31
C GLY A 149 0.25 4.99 -22.52
N GLY A 150 -0.79 5.81 -22.74
CA GLY A 150 -0.91 6.73 -23.87
C GLY A 150 -1.77 6.21 -25.02
N LEU A 151 -2.33 4.99 -24.93
CA LEU A 151 -3.21 4.45 -25.97
C LEU A 151 -4.60 5.12 -26.00
N LEU A 152 -4.97 5.86 -24.95
CA LEU A 152 -6.26 6.53 -24.79
C LEU A 152 -6.11 8.07 -24.82
N THR A 153 -5.16 8.59 -25.61
CA THR A 153 -4.92 10.03 -25.78
C THR A 153 -5.07 10.47 -27.22
#